data_AF-A0A7C4UWN1-F1
#
_entry.id   AF-A0A7C4UWN1-F1
#
_cell.length_a   1.000
_cell.length_b   1.000
_cell.length_c   1.000
_cell.angle_alpha   90.00
_cell.angle_beta   90.00
_cell.angle_gamma   90.00
#
_symmetry.space_group_name_H-M   'P 1'
#
loop_
_entity.id
_entity.type
_entity.pdbx_description
1 polymer ?
#
loop_
_entity_poly.entity_id
_entity_poly.type
_entity_poly.pdbx_seq_one_letter_code
_entity_poly.pdbx_strand_id
1 'polypeptide(L)'
;MKKKTNPLKPSRTLATVVFPKKGKVYKNIEALPRTQKELELAIGQKFVKSLFHFHQIDLEEVRPIEAEGDLTTKRDDGKLITIQMTEVVDQGMRQIRDQRDSYRELLLTKHHDIADLFDGCRVSIVDSGTIPLLPKPNSKKGLQIVSDLAIELRRIGELISTLQVGKIRTRKIFLGPRNVELGIICERIVEKDQGLSSQFIWSGSYLINQDLRQNLIANVVLEKIKMGYIKPKGEFWLVIYSLDITPMPNDIEIIEATRRLQETIHPFDQVWFIYPYPNLDLGHIVNLWQH
;
A
#
# COMPACT_ATOMS: atom_id res chain seq x y z
N MET A 1 18.61 35.18 -13.75
CA MET A 1 17.80 34.51 -12.70
C MET A 1 17.48 33.09 -13.16
N LYS A 2 18.10 32.06 -12.56
CA LYS A 2 17.81 30.66 -12.90
C LYS A 2 16.50 30.26 -12.21
N LYS A 3 15.46 29.95 -13.00
CA LYS A 3 14.20 29.36 -12.50
C LYS A 3 14.55 28.06 -11.76
N LYS A 4 14.24 27.98 -10.46
CA LYS A 4 14.24 26.72 -9.71
C LYS A 4 13.20 25.81 -10.35
N THR A 5 13.65 24.80 -11.09
CA THR A 5 12.83 23.66 -11.46
C THR A 5 12.48 22.92 -10.17
N ASN A 6 11.22 23.01 -9.74
CA ASN A 6 10.70 22.11 -8.71
C ASN A 6 10.99 20.67 -9.16
N PRO A 7 11.49 19.79 -8.29
CA PRO A 7 11.67 18.40 -8.64
C PRO A 7 10.28 17.83 -8.99
N LEU A 8 10.10 17.49 -10.26
CA LEU A 8 8.96 16.71 -10.74
C LEU A 8 9.02 15.35 -10.04
N LYS A 9 8.20 15.19 -9.01
CA LYS A 9 7.92 13.89 -8.38
C LYS A 9 7.28 12.97 -9.45
N PRO A 10 7.50 11.64 -9.33
CA PRO A 10 7.10 10.69 -10.36
C PRO A 10 5.59 10.78 -10.65
N SER A 11 5.26 10.87 -11.94
CA SER A 11 3.93 10.64 -12.46
C SER A 11 3.53 9.20 -12.15
N ARG A 12 2.71 9.00 -11.11
CA ARG A 12 2.09 7.70 -10.84
C ARG A 12 0.58 7.80 -11.05
N THR A 13 0.06 6.83 -11.78
CA THR A 13 -1.32 6.39 -11.70
C THR A 13 -1.52 5.71 -10.35
N LEU A 14 -2.39 6.25 -9.50
CA LEU A 14 -2.96 5.50 -8.39
C LEU A 14 -3.97 4.53 -9.01
N ALA A 15 -3.65 3.24 -9.04
CA ALA A 15 -4.53 2.15 -9.49
C ALA A 15 -5.05 2.24 -10.94
N THR A 16 -4.60 1.33 -11.80
CA THR A 16 -5.23 1.07 -13.10
C THR A 16 -6.64 0.53 -12.86
N VAL A 17 -7.67 1.36 -13.11
CA VAL A 17 -9.07 0.91 -13.22
C VAL A 17 -9.33 0.53 -14.67
N VAL A 18 -9.62 -0.74 -14.92
CA VAL A 18 -10.13 -1.20 -16.22
C VAL A 18 -11.63 -0.92 -16.28
N PHE A 19 -12.06 -0.14 -17.28
CA PHE A 19 -13.47 0.12 -17.56
C PHE A 19 -14.06 -1.03 -18.41
N PRO A 20 -15.17 -1.67 -17.99
CA PRO A 20 -15.92 -2.53 -18.90
C PRO A 20 -16.62 -1.66 -19.96
N LYS A 21 -16.32 -1.92 -21.24
CA LYS A 21 -17.15 -1.44 -22.35
C LYS A 21 -18.46 -2.22 -22.32
N LYS A 22 -19.52 -1.55 -21.84
CA LYS A 22 -20.93 -1.94 -21.76
C LYS A 22 -21.33 -2.73 -20.49
N GLY A 23 -22.26 -2.14 -19.73
CA GLY A 23 -22.98 -2.81 -18.64
C GLY A 23 -22.57 -2.30 -17.26
N LYS A 24 -23.43 -1.49 -16.65
CA LYS A 24 -23.27 -0.74 -15.39
C LYS A 24 -22.65 -1.54 -14.24
N VAL A 25 -21.58 -0.99 -13.66
CA VAL A 25 -21.28 -1.07 -12.22
C VAL A 25 -20.76 0.30 -11.78
N TYR A 26 -21.51 1.01 -10.94
CA TYR A 26 -21.00 2.18 -10.23
C TYR A 26 -20.00 1.69 -9.19
N LYS A 27 -18.71 1.70 -9.54
CA LYS A 27 -17.65 1.68 -8.53
C LYS A 27 -17.49 3.10 -8.03
N ASN A 28 -17.69 3.30 -6.73
CA ASN A 28 -17.27 4.50 -6.04
C ASN A 28 -15.73 4.51 -6.09
N ILE A 29 -15.18 5.09 -7.16
CA ILE A 29 -13.73 5.25 -7.33
C ILE A 29 -13.39 6.51 -6.55
N GLU A 30 -12.71 6.35 -5.42
CA GLU A 30 -12.14 7.48 -4.68
C GLU A 30 -11.34 8.34 -5.66
N ALA A 31 -11.70 9.62 -5.79
CA ALA A 31 -11.00 10.52 -6.69
C ALA A 31 -9.55 10.64 -6.21
N LEU A 32 -8.63 10.30 -7.11
CA LEU A 32 -7.21 10.26 -6.80
C LEU A 32 -6.73 11.70 -6.48
N PRO A 33 -6.06 11.93 -5.35
CA PRO A 33 -5.50 13.24 -5.05
C PRO A 33 -4.47 13.62 -6.12
N ARG A 34 -4.56 14.87 -6.59
CA ARG A 34 -3.69 15.41 -7.66
C ARG A 34 -2.42 16.01 -7.09
N THR A 35 -2.44 16.41 -5.82
CA THR A 35 -1.31 17.03 -5.14
C THR A 35 -1.00 16.36 -3.80
N GLN A 36 0.22 16.55 -3.28
CA GLN A 36 0.60 16.06 -1.96
C GLN A 36 -0.29 16.67 -0.85
N LYS A 37 -0.61 17.97 -0.95
CA LYS A 37 -1.50 18.64 0.00
C LYS A 37 -2.90 18.03 -0.01
N GLU A 38 -3.43 17.69 -1.18
CA GLU A 38 -4.73 16.99 -1.30
C GLU A 38 -4.67 15.58 -0.70
N LEU A 39 -3.58 14.84 -0.93
CA LEU A 39 -3.38 13.53 -0.32
C LEU A 39 -3.34 13.64 1.21
N GLU A 40 -2.51 14.52 1.75
CA GLU A 40 -2.36 14.73 3.19
C GLU A 40 -3.67 15.18 3.83
N LEU A 41 -4.44 16.06 3.16
CA LEU A 41 -5.77 16.45 3.62
C LEU A 41 -6.73 15.25 3.67
N ALA A 42 -6.78 14.42 2.62
CA ALA A 42 -7.62 13.23 2.59
C ALA A 42 -7.24 12.22 3.68
N ILE A 43 -5.93 12.02 3.92
CA ILE A 43 -5.45 11.20 5.03
C ILE A 43 -5.83 11.82 6.38
N GLY A 44 -5.68 13.13 6.55
CA GLY A 44 -6.06 13.85 7.76
C GLY A 44 -7.56 13.71 8.08
N GLN A 45 -8.42 13.77 7.05
CA GLN A 45 -9.86 13.54 7.20
C GLN A 45 -10.15 12.10 7.64
N LYS A 46 -9.51 11.09 7.03
CA LYS A 46 -9.63 9.68 7.48
C LYS A 46 -9.11 9.51 8.91
N PHE A 47 -8.04 10.20 9.28
CA PHE A 47 -7.46 10.16 10.62
C PHE A 47 -8.42 10.67 11.68
N VAL A 48 -9.03 11.85 11.51
CA VAL A 48 -10.01 12.38 12.47
C VAL A 48 -11.23 11.47 12.60
N LYS A 49 -11.77 10.98 11.48
CA LYS A 49 -12.89 10.02 11.51
C LYS A 49 -12.53 8.72 12.24
N SER A 50 -11.29 8.25 12.07
CA SER A 50 -10.79 7.05 12.75
C SER A 50 -10.60 7.28 14.24
N LEU A 51 -10.09 8.43 14.65
CA LEU A 51 -9.95 8.81 16.07
C LEU A 51 -11.29 8.81 16.78
N PHE A 52 -12.32 9.40 16.18
CA PHE A 52 -13.66 9.35 16.72
C PHE A 52 -14.17 7.91 16.82
N HIS A 53 -14.06 7.14 15.73
CA HIS A 53 -14.58 5.77 15.67
C HIS A 53 -13.92 4.82 16.69
N PHE A 54 -12.59 4.83 16.79
CA PHE A 54 -11.84 3.87 17.61
C PHE A 54 -11.49 4.37 19.02
N HIS A 55 -11.37 5.68 19.22
CA HIS A 55 -10.95 6.26 20.51
C HIS A 55 -11.95 7.26 21.11
N GLN A 56 -13.09 7.52 20.45
CA GLN A 56 -14.11 8.48 20.90
C GLN A 56 -13.54 9.89 21.13
N ILE A 57 -12.51 10.25 20.37
CA ILE A 57 -11.93 11.60 20.37
C ILE A 57 -12.61 12.38 19.24
N ASP A 58 -13.50 13.30 19.61
CA ASP A 58 -14.18 14.18 18.66
C ASP A 58 -13.32 15.40 18.34
N LEU A 59 -13.26 15.74 17.05
CA LEU A 59 -12.46 16.84 16.50
C LEU A 59 -13.22 17.44 15.31
N GLU A 60 -13.11 18.75 15.15
CA GLU A 60 -13.64 19.46 13.99
C GLU A 60 -12.97 18.99 12.67
N GLU A 61 -13.56 19.40 11.55
CA GLU A 61 -13.01 19.09 10.22
C GLU A 61 -11.58 19.63 10.06
N VAL A 62 -10.71 18.79 9.51
CA VAL A 62 -9.31 19.11 9.22
C VAL A 62 -9.20 20.09 8.04
N ARG A 63 -8.36 21.12 8.19
CA ARG A 63 -8.11 22.14 7.16
C ARG A 63 -6.61 22.32 6.90
N PRO A 64 -6.17 22.62 5.67
CA PRO A 64 -4.77 22.95 5.40
C PRO A 64 -4.33 24.25 6.08
N ILE A 65 -3.06 24.33 6.49
CA ILE A 65 -2.42 25.56 6.96
C ILE A 65 -1.05 25.75 6.29
N GLU A 66 -0.53 26.98 6.24
CA GLU A 66 0.74 27.27 5.56
C GLU A 66 1.92 27.61 6.49
N ALA A 67 1.66 27.89 7.77
CA ALA A 67 2.66 28.48 8.67
C ALA A 67 3.40 27.46 9.55
N GLU A 68 2.66 26.71 10.39
CA GLU A 68 3.23 25.98 11.55
C GLU A 68 3.05 24.45 11.47
N GLY A 69 2.50 23.94 10.37
CA GLY A 69 2.22 22.53 10.15
C GLY A 69 1.61 22.31 8.76
N ASP A 70 1.12 21.11 8.49
CA ASP A 70 0.47 20.81 7.21
C ASP A 70 -1.04 21.03 7.30
N LEU A 71 -1.63 20.69 8.45
CA LEU A 71 -3.07 20.71 8.70
C LEU A 71 -3.39 21.29 10.09
N THR A 72 -4.65 21.67 10.30
CA THR A 72 -5.18 22.06 11.61
C THR A 72 -6.59 21.54 11.82
N THR A 73 -6.95 21.32 13.09
CA THR A 73 -8.29 20.99 13.56
C THR A 73 -8.48 21.59 14.96
N LYS A 74 -9.66 21.41 15.56
CA LYS A 74 -9.98 21.83 16.93
C LYS A 74 -10.68 20.72 17.68
N ARG A 75 -10.50 20.71 19.00
CA ARG A 75 -11.34 19.95 19.92
C ARG A 75 -12.68 20.67 20.11
N ASP A 76 -13.65 19.97 20.70
CA ASP A 76 -14.95 20.52 21.09
C ASP A 76 -14.84 21.70 22.06
N ASP A 77 -13.78 21.75 22.87
CA ASP A 77 -13.49 22.86 23.79
C ASP A 77 -12.87 24.10 23.10
N GLY A 78 -12.69 24.04 21.77
CA GLY A 78 -12.13 25.10 20.95
C GLY A 78 -10.60 25.14 20.91
N LYS A 79 -9.90 24.24 21.62
CA LYS A 79 -8.44 24.18 21.61
C LYS A 79 -7.93 23.79 20.22
N LEU A 80 -7.03 24.62 19.68
CA LEU A 80 -6.43 24.41 18.36
C LEU A 80 -5.41 23.26 18.41
N ILE A 81 -5.49 22.40 17.41
CA ILE A 81 -4.52 21.34 17.14
C ILE A 81 -3.86 21.64 15.81
N THR A 82 -2.55 21.76 15.82
CA THR A 82 -1.72 21.79 14.61
C THR A 82 -1.23 20.37 14.34
N ILE A 83 -1.37 19.92 13.09
CA ILE A 83 -0.99 18.57 12.67
C ILE A 83 0.14 18.66 11.64
N GLN A 84 1.25 17.99 11.96
CA GLN A 84 2.32 17.69 11.01
C GLN A 84 2.09 16.29 10.43
N MET A 85 2.03 16.18 9.12
CA MET A 85 1.89 14.92 8.40
C MET A 85 3.24 14.40 7.92
N THR A 86 3.37 13.08 7.81
CA THR A 86 4.52 12.46 7.14
C THR A 86 4.21 11.08 6.60
N GLU A 87 4.66 10.80 5.38
CA GLU A 87 4.54 9.46 4.77
C GLU A 87 5.74 8.60 5.15
N VAL A 88 5.48 7.35 5.55
CA VAL A 88 6.48 6.28 5.61
C VAL A 88 6.32 5.41 4.38
N VAL A 89 7.39 5.36 3.58
CA VAL A 89 7.43 4.61 2.33
C VAL A 89 8.44 3.48 2.43
N ASP A 90 7.97 2.24 2.26
CA ASP A 90 8.85 1.11 2.00
C ASP A 90 9.21 1.07 0.50
N GLN A 91 10.33 1.71 0.15
CA GLN A 91 10.80 1.77 -1.24
C GLN A 91 11.12 0.39 -1.81
N GLY A 92 11.61 -0.54 -0.98
CA GLY A 92 11.91 -1.90 -1.41
C GLY A 92 10.63 -2.63 -1.81
N MET A 93 9.60 -2.57 -0.96
CA MET A 93 8.29 -3.15 -1.25
C MET A 93 7.62 -2.51 -2.46
N ARG A 94 7.76 -1.20 -2.66
CA ARG A 94 7.25 -0.53 -3.87
C ARG A 94 7.95 -1.03 -5.12
N GLN A 95 9.27 -1.15 -5.13
CA GLN A 95 10.01 -1.66 -6.29
C GLN A 95 9.61 -3.10 -6.61
N ILE A 96 9.44 -3.94 -5.59
CA ILE A 96 8.99 -5.33 -5.76
C ILE A 96 7.56 -5.36 -6.32
N ARG A 97 6.63 -4.54 -5.78
CA ARG A 97 5.25 -4.45 -6.28
C ARG A 97 5.21 -3.98 -7.73
N ASP A 98 5.92 -2.90 -8.05
CA ASP A 98 6.02 -2.35 -9.41
C ASP A 98 6.58 -3.40 -10.39
N GLN A 99 7.59 -4.17 -9.96
CA GLN A 99 8.15 -5.25 -10.75
C GLN A 99 7.12 -6.37 -10.98
N ARG A 100 6.44 -6.84 -9.93
CA ARG A 100 5.41 -7.89 -10.00
C ARG A 100 4.24 -7.46 -10.90
N ASP A 101 3.79 -6.21 -10.76
CA ASP A 101 2.75 -5.62 -11.61
C ASP A 101 3.19 -5.59 -13.08
N SER A 102 4.44 -5.21 -13.35
CA SER A 102 5.01 -5.22 -14.71
C SER A 102 5.02 -6.64 -15.31
N TYR A 103 5.34 -7.66 -14.52
CA TYR A 103 5.29 -9.05 -14.97
C TYR A 103 3.85 -9.52 -15.23
N ARG A 104 2.89 -9.17 -14.36
CA ARG A 104 1.46 -9.44 -14.58
C ARG A 104 0.99 -8.82 -15.89
N GLU A 105 1.24 -7.53 -16.09
CA GLU A 105 0.84 -6.82 -17.30
C GLU A 105 1.47 -7.43 -18.55
N LEU A 106 2.76 -7.78 -18.48
CA LEU A 106 3.47 -8.41 -19.59
C LEU A 106 2.92 -9.80 -19.91
N LEU A 107 2.59 -10.61 -18.90
CA LEU A 107 1.93 -11.91 -19.07
C LEU A 107 0.58 -11.74 -19.79
N LEU A 108 -0.28 -10.88 -19.28
CA LEU A 108 -1.62 -10.67 -19.84
C LEU A 108 -1.59 -10.02 -21.23
N THR A 109 -0.54 -9.25 -21.54
CA THR A 109 -0.36 -8.62 -22.87
C THR A 109 0.21 -9.59 -23.90
N LYS A 110 1.11 -10.50 -23.51
CA LYS A 110 1.76 -11.43 -24.45
C LYS A 110 1.03 -12.77 -24.59
N HIS A 111 0.24 -13.14 -23.59
CA HIS A 111 -0.44 -14.42 -23.50
C HIS A 111 -1.90 -14.18 -23.12
N HIS A 112 -2.65 -13.52 -24.00
CA HIS A 112 -4.06 -13.16 -23.76
C HIS A 112 -4.94 -14.36 -23.42
N ASP A 113 -4.62 -15.53 -23.99
CA ASP A 113 -5.28 -16.81 -23.74
C ASP A 113 -5.27 -17.21 -22.25
N ILE A 114 -4.30 -16.73 -21.47
CA ILE A 114 -4.22 -17.00 -20.04
C ILE A 114 -5.36 -16.33 -19.27
N ALA A 115 -5.82 -15.15 -19.68
CA ALA A 115 -6.97 -14.52 -19.02
C ALA A 115 -8.23 -15.35 -19.21
N ASP A 116 -8.45 -15.83 -20.42
CA ASP A 116 -9.63 -16.62 -20.80
C ASP A 116 -9.67 -17.98 -20.09
N LEU A 117 -8.52 -18.65 -19.93
CA LEU A 117 -8.42 -19.92 -19.22
C LEU A 117 -8.87 -19.85 -17.76
N PHE A 118 -8.77 -18.67 -17.14
CA PHE A 118 -9.08 -18.43 -15.74
C PHE A 118 -10.29 -17.49 -15.57
N ASP A 119 -11.14 -17.37 -16.59
CA ASP A 119 -12.38 -16.60 -16.48
C ASP A 119 -13.22 -17.09 -15.29
N GLY A 120 -13.77 -16.16 -14.51
CA GLY A 120 -14.49 -16.44 -13.26
C GLY A 120 -13.61 -16.82 -12.06
N CYS A 121 -12.28 -16.80 -12.19
CA CYS A 121 -11.34 -17.10 -11.10
C CYS A 121 -10.55 -15.90 -10.60
N ARG A 122 -10.13 -15.97 -9.34
CA ARG A 122 -9.04 -15.20 -8.78
C ARG A 122 -7.78 -16.06 -8.75
N VAL A 123 -6.71 -15.59 -9.37
CA VAL A 123 -5.41 -16.25 -9.44
C VAL A 123 -4.38 -15.41 -8.70
N SER A 124 -3.89 -15.95 -7.59
CA SER A 124 -2.81 -15.35 -6.80
C SER A 124 -1.49 -16.07 -7.09
N ILE A 125 -0.52 -15.34 -7.62
CA ILE A 125 0.86 -15.78 -7.82
C ILE A 125 1.66 -15.34 -6.59
N VAL A 126 2.17 -16.29 -5.82
CA VAL A 126 2.81 -16.09 -4.51
C VAL A 126 4.27 -16.51 -4.61
N ASP A 127 5.23 -15.61 -4.47
CA ASP A 127 6.64 -16.02 -4.41
C ASP A 127 7.06 -16.54 -3.02
N SER A 128 8.10 -17.39 -2.98
CA SER A 128 8.61 -18.05 -1.76
C SER A 128 9.40 -17.14 -0.80
N GLY A 129 9.52 -15.86 -1.11
CA GLY A 129 9.99 -14.82 -0.19
C GLY A 129 11.49 -14.68 0.05
N THR A 130 12.33 -15.41 -0.68
CA THR A 130 13.78 -15.15 -0.77
C THR A 130 14.06 -14.31 -2.01
N ILE A 131 14.06 -12.96 -1.96
CA ILE A 131 14.19 -12.06 -3.15
C ILE A 131 15.08 -12.71 -4.22
N PRO A 132 14.50 -13.39 -5.22
CA PRO A 132 15.20 -13.54 -6.46
C PRO A 132 14.90 -12.20 -7.12
N LEU A 133 15.94 -11.43 -7.43
CA LEU A 133 15.76 -10.35 -8.39
C LEU A 133 15.23 -11.02 -9.66
N LEU A 134 13.90 -11.04 -9.82
CA LEU A 134 13.30 -11.35 -11.10
C LEU A 134 14.03 -10.40 -12.05
N PRO A 135 14.56 -10.89 -13.18
CA PRO A 135 15.24 -10.02 -14.13
C PRO A 135 14.27 -8.91 -14.57
N LYS A 136 14.78 -7.87 -15.24
CA LYS A 136 13.90 -6.85 -15.80
C LYS A 136 12.87 -7.53 -16.72
N PRO A 137 11.55 -7.23 -16.62
CA PRO A 137 10.51 -7.94 -17.36
C PRO A 137 10.77 -8.01 -18.86
N ASN A 138 11.26 -6.91 -19.45
CA ASN A 138 11.56 -6.80 -20.88
C ASN A 138 12.94 -7.32 -21.30
N SER A 139 13.74 -7.86 -20.37
CA SER A 139 15.02 -8.51 -20.72
C SER A 139 14.78 -9.90 -21.29
N LYS A 140 15.74 -10.46 -22.04
CA LYS A 140 15.66 -11.83 -22.56
C LYS A 140 15.31 -12.86 -21.47
N LYS A 141 15.90 -12.73 -20.28
CA LYS A 141 15.62 -13.61 -19.14
C LYS A 141 14.23 -13.35 -18.53
N GLY A 142 13.76 -12.11 -18.51
CA GLY A 142 12.42 -11.76 -18.04
C GLY A 142 11.32 -12.28 -18.97
N LEU A 143 11.52 -12.14 -20.28
CA LEU A 143 10.63 -12.71 -21.29
C LEU A 143 10.56 -14.23 -21.21
N GLN A 144 11.70 -14.90 -20.92
CA GLN A 144 11.70 -16.34 -20.68
C GLN A 144 10.83 -16.70 -19.46
N ILE A 145 10.96 -15.97 -18.35
CA ILE A 145 10.14 -16.21 -17.15
C ILE A 145 8.65 -16.03 -17.43
N VAL A 146 8.25 -15.00 -18.19
CA VAL A 146 6.85 -14.81 -18.60
C VAL A 146 6.36 -15.99 -19.44
N SER A 147 7.19 -16.46 -20.38
CA SER A 147 6.85 -17.62 -21.21
C SER A 147 6.71 -18.91 -20.39
N ASP A 148 7.66 -19.16 -19.48
CA ASP A 148 7.65 -20.34 -18.59
C ASP A 148 6.41 -20.30 -17.68
N LEU A 149 6.10 -19.13 -17.11
CA LEU A 149 4.90 -18.91 -16.31
C LEU A 149 3.61 -19.17 -17.12
N ALA A 150 3.54 -18.70 -18.36
CA ALA A 150 2.39 -18.96 -19.23
C ALA A 150 2.21 -20.47 -19.51
N ILE A 151 3.30 -21.21 -19.72
CA ILE A 151 3.25 -22.68 -19.91
C ILE A 151 2.68 -23.35 -18.66
N GLU A 152 3.16 -22.99 -17.48
CA GLU A 152 2.66 -23.55 -16.23
C GLU A 152 1.21 -23.18 -15.96
N LEU A 153 0.82 -21.93 -16.24
CA LEU A 153 -0.57 -21.48 -16.09
C LEU A 153 -1.52 -22.22 -17.05
N ARG A 154 -1.11 -22.55 -18.28
CA ARG A 154 -1.93 -23.39 -19.18
C ARG A 154 -2.18 -24.78 -18.60
N ARG A 155 -1.12 -25.43 -18.11
CA ARG A 155 -1.20 -26.74 -17.43
C ARG A 155 -2.12 -26.70 -16.21
N ILE A 156 -2.14 -25.58 -15.50
CA ILE A 156 -3.02 -25.35 -14.35
C ILE A 156 -4.46 -25.07 -14.81
N GLY A 157 -4.64 -24.27 -15.86
CA GLY A 157 -5.94 -23.89 -16.43
C GLY A 157 -6.75 -25.11 -16.87
N GLU A 158 -6.11 -26.12 -17.46
CA GLU A 158 -6.75 -27.40 -17.82
C GLU A 158 -7.45 -28.04 -16.61
N LEU A 159 -6.79 -28.01 -15.44
CA LEU A 159 -7.31 -28.58 -14.20
C LEU A 159 -8.36 -27.69 -13.52
N ILE A 160 -8.37 -26.39 -13.82
CA ILE A 160 -9.28 -25.41 -13.20
C ILE A 160 -10.64 -25.37 -13.91
N SER A 161 -10.72 -25.81 -15.16
CA SER A 161 -11.98 -25.91 -15.91
C SER A 161 -13.09 -26.65 -15.13
N THR A 162 -12.73 -27.58 -14.25
CA THR A 162 -13.64 -28.38 -13.42
C THR A 162 -13.75 -27.90 -11.97
N LEU A 163 -13.08 -26.80 -11.60
CA LEU A 163 -13.09 -26.26 -10.24
C LEU A 163 -14.43 -25.61 -9.92
N GLN A 164 -15.12 -26.13 -8.90
CA GLN A 164 -16.40 -25.61 -8.41
C GLN A 164 -16.25 -24.24 -7.72
N VAL A 165 -17.33 -23.45 -7.73
CA VAL A 165 -17.39 -22.13 -7.06
C VAL A 165 -17.07 -22.25 -5.56
N GLY A 166 -16.28 -21.29 -5.06
CA GLY A 166 -15.79 -21.24 -3.68
C GLY A 166 -14.69 -22.24 -3.36
N LYS A 167 -14.24 -23.05 -4.33
CA LYS A 167 -13.12 -23.98 -4.13
C LYS A 167 -11.80 -23.36 -4.57
N ILE A 168 -10.74 -23.80 -3.89
CA ILE A 168 -9.37 -23.35 -4.10
C ILE A 168 -8.53 -24.50 -4.63
N ARG A 169 -7.65 -24.20 -5.58
CA ARG A 169 -6.56 -25.07 -6.02
C ARG A 169 -5.23 -24.36 -5.83
N THR A 170 -4.27 -25.09 -5.31
CA THR A 170 -2.91 -24.59 -5.13
C THR A 170 -1.94 -25.46 -5.92
N ARG A 171 -0.91 -24.84 -6.50
CA ARG A 171 0.19 -25.55 -7.16
C ARG A 171 1.48 -24.80 -6.94
N LYS A 172 2.55 -25.53 -6.67
CA LYS A 172 3.91 -24.97 -6.66
C LYS A 172 4.54 -25.15 -8.04
N ILE A 173 5.22 -24.11 -8.51
CA ILE A 173 5.95 -24.09 -9.77
C ILE A 173 7.34 -23.53 -9.54
N PHE A 174 8.28 -23.87 -10.43
CA PHE A 174 9.64 -23.38 -10.40
C PHE A 174 9.96 -22.72 -11.74
N LEU A 175 10.40 -21.46 -11.72
CA LEU A 175 10.67 -20.70 -12.94
C LEU A 175 12.16 -20.41 -13.14
N GLY A 176 12.58 -20.51 -14.40
CA GLY A 176 13.89 -20.08 -14.88
C GLY A 176 15.09 -20.82 -14.29
N PRO A 177 16.32 -20.38 -14.61
CA PRO A 177 17.56 -21.11 -14.29
C PRO A 177 17.96 -21.06 -12.80
N ARG A 178 17.25 -20.27 -11.98
CA ARG A 178 17.49 -20.16 -10.53
C ARG A 178 16.45 -20.92 -9.69
N ASN A 179 15.56 -21.69 -10.32
CA ASN A 179 14.46 -22.39 -9.65
C ASN A 179 13.69 -21.47 -8.70
N VAL A 180 13.22 -20.33 -9.21
CA VAL A 180 12.37 -19.43 -8.43
C VAL A 180 11.08 -20.16 -8.10
N GLU A 181 10.87 -20.47 -6.82
CA GLU A 181 9.65 -21.13 -6.36
C GLU A 181 8.51 -20.11 -6.27
N LEU A 182 7.43 -20.40 -6.99
CA LEU A 182 6.17 -19.67 -6.91
C LEU A 182 5.06 -20.65 -6.53
N GLY A 183 4.17 -20.24 -5.64
CA GLY A 183 2.85 -20.81 -5.45
C GLY A 183 1.83 -20.13 -6.35
N ILE A 184 0.99 -20.90 -7.03
CA ILE A 184 -0.20 -20.42 -7.73
C ILE A 184 -1.40 -20.88 -6.93
N ILE A 185 -2.20 -19.94 -6.46
CA ILE A 185 -3.45 -20.18 -5.74
C ILE A 185 -4.57 -19.70 -6.66
N CYS A 186 -5.43 -20.60 -7.10
CA CYS A 186 -6.60 -20.26 -7.90
C CYS A 186 -7.86 -20.54 -7.10
N GLU A 187 -8.73 -19.54 -7.00
CA GLU A 187 -10.05 -19.63 -6.39
C GLU A 187 -11.11 -19.37 -7.46
N ARG A 188 -12.11 -20.26 -7.58
CA ARG A 188 -13.25 -20.05 -8.47
C ARG A 188 -14.28 -19.18 -7.75
N ILE A 189 -14.49 -17.95 -8.24
CA ILE A 189 -15.40 -16.98 -7.61
C ILE A 189 -16.82 -17.10 -8.18
N VAL A 190 -16.93 -17.34 -9.49
CA VAL A 190 -18.19 -17.56 -10.20
C VAL A 190 -18.04 -18.71 -11.18
N GLU A 191 -19.16 -19.25 -11.66
CA GLU A 191 -19.14 -20.27 -12.71
C GLU A 191 -18.44 -19.76 -13.98
N LYS A 192 -17.90 -20.70 -14.76
CA LYS A 192 -17.29 -20.40 -16.05
C LYS A 192 -18.33 -19.71 -16.95
N ASP A 193 -17.90 -18.70 -17.72
CA ASP A 193 -18.71 -17.96 -18.69
C ASP A 193 -19.81 -17.05 -18.08
N GLN A 194 -19.85 -16.87 -16.76
CA GLN A 194 -20.75 -15.89 -16.11
C GLN A 194 -20.25 -14.43 -16.15
N GLY A 195 -19.21 -14.16 -16.95
CA GLY A 195 -18.82 -12.79 -17.34
C GLY A 195 -17.98 -12.02 -16.31
N LEU A 196 -17.44 -12.68 -15.28
CA LEU A 196 -16.45 -12.08 -14.40
C LEU A 196 -15.04 -12.37 -14.91
N SER A 197 -14.39 -11.38 -15.48
CA SER A 197 -13.00 -11.51 -15.94
C SER A 197 -12.07 -12.00 -14.82
N SER A 198 -11.10 -12.82 -15.21
CA SER A 198 -10.05 -13.35 -14.32
C SER A 198 -9.35 -12.21 -13.54
N GLN A 199 -9.09 -12.44 -12.26
CA GLN A 199 -8.33 -11.51 -11.42
C GLN A 199 -6.94 -12.08 -11.14
N PHE A 200 -5.91 -11.54 -11.79
CA PHE A 200 -4.52 -11.91 -11.51
C PHE A 200 -3.91 -10.98 -10.46
N ILE A 201 -3.53 -11.56 -9.34
CA ILE A 201 -2.89 -10.88 -8.23
C ILE A 201 -1.50 -11.49 -8.06
N TRP A 202 -0.48 -10.66 -7.95
CA TRP A 202 0.85 -11.13 -7.60
C TRP A 202 1.15 -10.67 -6.18
N SER A 203 1.25 -11.62 -5.26
CA SER A 203 1.54 -11.41 -3.84
C SER A 203 2.73 -12.29 -3.43
N GLY A 204 3.08 -12.31 -2.15
CA GLY A 204 4.25 -13.04 -1.68
C GLY A 204 4.96 -12.33 -0.54
N SER A 205 5.49 -13.13 0.38
CA SER A 205 6.09 -12.69 1.64
C SER A 205 7.50 -12.17 1.42
N TYR A 206 7.91 -11.16 2.18
CA TYR A 206 9.28 -10.63 2.20
C TYR A 206 9.99 -11.18 3.44
N LEU A 207 11.11 -11.88 3.27
CA LEU A 207 12.01 -12.25 4.38
C LEU A 207 13.37 -11.55 4.35
N ILE A 208 13.60 -10.56 3.48
CA ILE A 208 14.96 -10.02 3.29
C ILE A 208 15.14 -8.70 4.02
N ASN A 209 15.91 -8.69 5.12
CA ASN A 209 16.11 -7.54 6.00
C ASN A 209 14.83 -7.05 6.67
N GLN A 210 14.29 -7.91 7.54
CA GLN A 210 13.45 -7.40 8.62
C GLN A 210 14.15 -6.20 9.29
N ASP A 211 15.46 -6.23 9.51
CA ASP A 211 16.24 -5.13 10.13
C ASP A 211 16.09 -3.75 9.46
N LEU A 212 16.02 -3.68 8.12
CA LEU A 212 15.82 -2.41 7.39
C LEU A 212 14.37 -1.93 7.50
N ARG A 213 13.40 -2.85 7.51
CA ARG A 213 11.98 -2.51 7.68
C ARG A 213 11.63 -2.20 9.15
N GLN A 214 12.23 -2.93 10.08
CA GLN A 214 12.02 -2.90 11.54
C GLN A 214 12.24 -1.51 12.15
N ASN A 215 12.85 -0.59 11.41
CA ASN A 215 13.13 0.76 11.88
C ASN A 215 12.59 1.87 10.97
N LEU A 216 11.80 1.56 9.93
CA LEU A 216 11.34 2.61 8.99
C LEU A 216 10.53 3.70 9.70
N ILE A 217 9.54 3.30 10.50
CA ILE A 217 8.71 4.24 11.28
C ILE A 217 9.59 5.01 12.27
N ALA A 218 10.43 4.30 13.03
CA ALA A 218 11.33 4.90 14.01
C ALA A 218 12.32 5.90 13.39
N ASN A 219 12.85 5.61 12.21
CA ASN A 219 13.76 6.50 11.49
C ASN A 219 13.05 7.78 11.03
N VAL A 220 11.84 7.66 10.49
CA VAL A 220 11.03 8.83 10.08
C VAL A 220 10.66 9.69 11.28
N VAL A 221 10.30 9.07 12.41
CA VAL A 221 10.08 9.77 13.69
C VAL A 221 11.33 10.55 14.09
N LEU A 222 12.50 9.90 14.12
CA LEU A 222 13.75 10.53 14.50
C LEU A 222 14.14 11.68 13.55
N GLU A 223 13.91 11.52 12.25
CA GLU A 223 14.12 12.60 11.28
C GLU A 223 13.23 13.80 11.58
N LYS A 224 11.94 13.58 11.87
CA LYS A 224 11.01 14.66 12.24
C LYS A 224 11.40 15.35 13.54
N ILE A 225 11.87 14.62 14.55
CA ILE A 225 12.38 15.19 15.80
C ILE A 225 13.62 16.05 15.52
N LYS A 226 14.55 15.56 14.69
CA LYS A 226 15.78 16.28 14.30
C LYS A 226 15.53 17.56 13.50
N MET A 227 14.35 17.74 12.91
CA MET A 227 13.99 19.00 12.24
C MET A 227 13.84 20.16 13.22
N GLY A 228 13.73 19.91 14.53
CA GLY A 228 13.76 20.97 15.55
C GLY A 228 12.56 21.91 15.48
N TYR A 229 11.36 21.36 15.24
CA TYR A 229 10.13 22.13 15.17
C TYR A 229 9.93 23.01 16.42
N ILE A 230 9.38 24.20 16.22
CA ILE A 230 8.95 25.09 17.30
C ILE A 230 7.51 24.74 17.65
N LYS A 231 7.22 24.53 18.95
CA LYS A 231 5.87 24.19 19.39
C LYS A 231 4.90 25.37 19.15
N PRO A 232 3.77 25.18 18.46
CA PRO A 232 2.73 26.18 18.31
C PRO A 232 2.06 26.50 19.66
N LYS A 233 1.24 27.55 19.71
CA LYS A 233 0.50 27.95 20.94
C LYS A 233 -0.57 26.93 21.39
N GLY A 234 -0.97 26.01 20.50
CA GLY A 234 -1.95 24.95 20.75
C GLY A 234 -1.32 23.57 20.98
N GLU A 235 -2.11 22.52 20.75
CA GLU A 235 -1.53 21.17 20.67
C GLU A 235 -0.78 21.00 19.35
N PHE A 236 0.28 20.19 19.38
CA PHE A 236 1.04 19.85 18.19
C PHE A 236 1.15 18.35 18.03
N TRP A 237 0.51 17.83 16.99
CA TRP A 237 0.45 16.41 16.73
C TRP A 237 1.29 16.03 15.51
N LEU A 238 2.00 14.91 15.61
CA LEU A 238 2.63 14.27 14.46
C LEU A 238 1.78 13.08 14.02
N VAL A 239 1.33 13.09 12.77
CA VAL A 239 0.58 11.99 12.15
C VAL A 239 1.42 11.37 11.06
N ILE A 240 1.79 10.13 11.29
CA ILE A 240 2.58 9.28 10.40
C ILE A 240 1.61 8.40 9.62
N TYR A 241 1.78 8.28 8.31
CA TYR A 241 0.94 7.38 7.52
C TYR A 241 1.74 6.50 6.58
N SER A 242 1.22 5.31 6.29
CA SER A 242 1.77 4.46 5.24
C SER A 242 0.66 3.77 4.46
N LEU A 243 0.86 3.64 3.15
CA LEU A 243 0.01 2.80 2.29
C LEU A 243 0.53 1.36 2.19
N ASP A 244 1.73 1.11 2.73
CA ASP A 244 2.49 -0.13 2.52
C ASP A 244 2.65 -0.92 3.83
N ILE A 245 2.42 -0.28 4.97
CA ILE A 245 2.62 -0.85 6.31
C ILE A 245 1.32 -0.71 7.10
N THR A 246 0.70 -1.84 7.45
CA THR A 246 -0.39 -1.88 8.43
C THR A 246 0.24 -2.11 9.81
N PRO A 247 0.25 -1.10 10.69
CA PRO A 247 0.90 -1.25 11.98
C PRO A 247 0.01 -2.06 12.93
N MET A 248 0.62 -2.77 13.86
CA MET A 248 -0.04 -3.30 15.05
C MET A 248 0.68 -2.76 16.29
N PRO A 249 -0.01 -2.52 17.42
CA PRO A 249 0.61 -1.99 18.63
C PRO A 249 1.85 -2.78 19.13
N ASN A 250 1.87 -4.09 18.87
CA ASN A 250 2.94 -5.00 19.28
C ASN A 250 4.02 -5.22 18.20
N ASP A 251 3.94 -4.52 17.07
CA ASP A 251 4.96 -4.64 16.03
C ASP A 251 6.28 -4.00 16.50
N ILE A 252 7.39 -4.66 16.18
CA ILE A 252 8.75 -4.22 16.57
C ILE A 252 9.00 -2.77 16.15
N GLU A 253 8.55 -2.36 14.96
CA GLU A 253 8.72 -1.00 14.45
C GLU A 253 7.93 0.06 15.25
N ILE A 254 6.77 -0.31 15.79
CA ILE A 254 5.93 0.55 16.62
C ILE A 254 6.53 0.67 18.02
N ILE A 255 7.00 -0.44 18.59
CA ILE A 255 7.70 -0.46 19.88
C ILE A 255 8.96 0.40 19.81
N GLU A 256 9.78 0.24 18.76
CA GLU A 256 11.00 1.02 18.59
C GLU A 256 10.71 2.51 18.37
N ALA A 257 9.71 2.86 17.54
CA ALA A 257 9.31 4.25 17.34
C ALA A 257 8.85 4.90 18.66
N THR A 258 8.06 4.19 19.46
CA THR A 258 7.60 4.62 20.79
C THR A 258 8.77 4.84 21.74
N ARG A 259 9.75 3.91 21.77
CA ARG A 259 10.96 4.05 22.58
C ARG A 259 11.78 5.28 22.18
N ARG A 260 11.91 5.57 20.88
CA ARG A 260 12.62 6.77 20.40
C ARG A 260 11.94 8.07 20.83
N LEU A 261 10.60 8.10 20.80
CA LEU A 261 9.83 9.25 21.30
C LEU A 261 10.09 9.47 22.80
N GLN A 262 10.06 8.40 23.60
CA GLN A 262 10.36 8.45 25.04
C GLN A 262 11.76 8.96 25.37
N GLU A 263 12.76 8.62 24.57
CA GLU A 263 14.17 8.95 24.82
C GLU A 263 14.59 10.34 24.32
N THR A 264 13.70 11.07 23.63
CA THR A 264 14.06 12.32 22.96
C THR A 264 13.15 13.47 23.36
N ILE A 265 13.74 14.66 23.49
CA ILE A 265 12.97 15.89 23.72
C ILE A 265 12.43 16.36 22.37
N HIS A 266 11.11 16.52 22.27
CA HIS A 266 10.43 16.95 21.05
C HIS A 266 9.17 17.78 21.37
N PRO A 267 8.67 18.60 20.43
CA PRO A 267 7.56 19.51 20.69
C PRO A 267 6.17 18.87 20.56
N PHE A 268 6.09 17.62 20.08
CA PHE A 268 4.82 16.94 19.82
C PHE A 268 4.12 16.50 21.12
N ASP A 269 2.87 16.90 21.28
CA ASP A 269 1.97 16.46 22.37
C ASP A 269 1.47 15.04 22.13
N GLN A 270 1.18 14.69 20.87
CA GLN A 270 0.75 13.36 20.48
C GLN A 270 1.42 12.92 19.18
N VAL A 271 1.72 11.63 19.08
CA VAL A 271 2.20 11.02 17.84
C VAL A 271 1.34 9.82 17.51
N TRP A 272 0.80 9.82 16.30
CA TRP A 272 -0.10 8.78 15.80
C TRP A 272 0.43 8.17 14.52
N PHE A 273 0.14 6.89 14.32
CA PHE A 273 0.27 6.24 13.02
C PHE A 273 -1.12 5.94 12.45
N ILE A 274 -1.31 6.15 11.15
CA ILE A 274 -2.50 5.70 10.40
C ILE A 274 -2.14 4.87 9.16
N TYR A 275 -2.77 3.70 9.04
CA TYR A 275 -2.90 2.95 7.79
C TYR A 275 -4.31 3.21 7.21
N PRO A 276 -4.46 4.09 6.19
CA PRO A 276 -5.76 4.42 5.64
C PRO A 276 -6.34 3.25 4.85
N TYR A 277 -7.59 2.89 5.11
CA TYR A 277 -8.24 1.81 4.38
C TYR A 277 -8.64 2.28 2.96
N PRO A 278 -8.37 1.47 1.92
CA PRO A 278 -8.84 1.78 0.57
C PRO A 278 -10.37 1.83 0.50
N ASN A 279 -10.93 2.88 -0.10
CA ASN A 279 -12.38 3.05 -0.32
C ASN A 279 -13.24 3.15 0.95
N LEU A 280 -12.64 3.38 2.11
CA LEU A 280 -13.36 3.69 3.36
C LEU A 280 -12.89 5.04 3.89
N ASP A 281 -13.78 5.74 4.59
CA ASP A 281 -13.47 7.01 5.26
C ASP A 281 -12.71 6.83 6.59
N LEU A 282 -12.10 5.66 6.78
CA LEU A 282 -11.43 5.22 8.00
C LEU A 282 -10.05 4.66 7.69
N GLY A 283 -9.26 4.47 8.74
CA GLY A 283 -7.97 3.79 8.71
C GLY A 283 -7.68 3.14 10.06
N HIS A 284 -6.81 2.15 10.03
CA HIS A 284 -6.28 1.58 11.27
C HIS A 284 -5.34 2.59 11.92
N ILE A 285 -5.50 2.87 13.20
CA ILE A 285 -4.71 3.87 13.92
C ILE A 285 -4.05 3.28 15.16
N VAL A 286 -2.85 3.77 15.46
CA VAL A 286 -2.05 3.39 16.63
C VAL A 286 -1.49 4.66 17.25
N ASN A 287 -1.70 4.83 18.56
CA ASN A 287 -1.02 5.89 19.31
C ASN A 287 0.41 5.46 19.63
N LEU A 288 1.40 6.26 19.25
CA LEU A 288 2.82 6.02 19.53
C LEU A 288 3.32 6.80 20.75
N TRP A 289 2.67 7.92 21.06
CA TRP A 289 3.08 8.82 22.14
C TRP A 289 1.96 9.76 22.57
N GLN A 290 1.91 10.03 23.88
CA GLN A 290 1.07 11.05 24.48
C GLN A 290 1.80 11.67 25.68
N HIS A 291 1.95 13.00 25.68
CA HIS A 291 2.45 13.80 26.80
C HIS A 291 1.30 14.45 27.58
#